data_AF-A0AA39XZU7-F1
#
_entry.id   AF-A0AA39XZU7-F1
#
_cell.length_a   1.000
_cell.length_b   1.000
_cell.length_c   1.000
_cell.angle_alpha   90.00
_cell.angle_beta   90.00
_cell.angle_gamma   90.00
#
_symmetry.space_group_name_H-M   'P 1'
#
loop_
_entity.id
_entity.type
_entity.pdbx_description
1 polymer ?
#
loop_
_entity_poly.entity_id
_entity_poly.type
_entity_poly.pdbx_seq_one_letter_code
_entity_poly.pdbx_strand_id
1 'polypeptide(L)'
;MVSAPETNGYAHVNGHANGAAPKRKMILNAFVEMCSGHQSPGLWRHPDDQSMNFNDIEHWVELAKTLESGGFHAMFIADVLGGYDVYKKSLDEAVRSGAQWPVNEPMQVVPAMAAATKHIGFGVTVSTTYEQPYHLARRLSTLDHLTKGRCGWNVVTGYLDSAARNLGRVAQPEHDDRYAMAEEYMEVMYKLLQSSWRTDAVALDRARGIYTHPERVRPIHHEGKHFSVPGPHICQPSPQRVPVIMQAGTSRAGTAFSSKHAEAVFVSGHSPASCAAGVKSIREQAAKHGRDARAIKVIAKVCIVLGRTQAEAERKYAEYASYGDVGGALALFGGWTGYDMDEYGDDEELRLVQTNAIRSYMEGLGKHQPKVGKWTKKVLAEHLIVGGLGGTIVGTPERVADELERWVEEADVDGFNIAYAIMPQSFTDVIDLLIPELRRRGTFWDGYPFPPGTTLRETLSGVRGQKLPADDHPASRYLWKPPPPRPESATKLAFRGLAGLNGVSGGGSVNGGGVNGAVSVNGHGHGAGGHELGGDVKADGVVPASSRYVPAWLDGGF
;
A
#
# COMPACT_ATOMS: atom_id res chain seq x y z
N MET A 1 18.35 -41.53 28.38
CA MET A 1 18.42 -41.55 26.91
C MET A 1 17.52 -40.43 26.41
N VAL A 2 18.12 -39.42 25.81
CA VAL A 2 17.48 -38.16 25.39
C VAL A 2 16.87 -38.37 24.00
N SER A 3 15.56 -38.24 23.88
CA SER A 3 14.86 -38.23 22.57
C SER A 3 14.77 -36.79 22.07
N ALA A 4 15.43 -36.50 20.96
CA ALA A 4 15.33 -35.24 20.23
C ALA A 4 13.96 -35.14 19.50
N PRO A 5 13.45 -33.91 19.22
CA PRO A 5 12.19 -33.71 18.52
C PRO A 5 12.36 -33.78 16.99
N GLU A 6 11.34 -34.34 16.34
CA GLU A 6 11.18 -34.43 14.90
C GLU A 6 11.12 -33.04 14.24
N THR A 7 11.99 -32.81 13.27
CA THR A 7 11.95 -31.65 12.39
C THR A 7 11.05 -31.99 11.20
N ASN A 8 9.86 -31.39 11.14
CA ASN A 8 9.01 -31.48 9.96
C ASN A 8 9.61 -30.62 8.84
N GLY A 9 10.18 -31.31 7.86
CA GLY A 9 10.75 -30.74 6.65
C GLY A 9 9.69 -30.04 5.79
N TYR A 10 10.05 -28.83 5.35
CA TYR A 10 9.34 -28.10 4.31
C TYR A 10 9.50 -28.82 2.97
N ALA A 11 8.39 -29.30 2.42
CA ALA A 11 8.33 -29.73 1.04
C ALA A 11 8.29 -28.50 0.11
N HIS A 12 9.46 -28.06 -0.35
CA HIS A 12 9.57 -27.27 -1.56
C HIS A 12 9.27 -28.17 -2.76
N VAL A 13 8.16 -27.92 -3.43
CA VAL A 13 7.93 -28.40 -4.79
C VAL A 13 7.74 -27.18 -5.67
N ASN A 14 8.80 -26.83 -6.38
CA ASN A 14 8.76 -26.37 -7.76
C ASN A 14 10.10 -26.74 -8.39
N GLY A 15 10.05 -27.57 -9.43
CA GLY A 15 11.23 -28.10 -10.11
C GLY A 15 11.99 -26.99 -10.82
N HIS A 16 13.24 -26.77 -10.39
CA HIS A 16 14.23 -26.06 -11.18
C HIS A 16 15.29 -27.08 -11.61
N ALA A 17 15.25 -27.45 -12.89
CA ALA A 17 16.39 -28.04 -13.55
C ALA A 17 17.46 -26.95 -13.71
N ASN A 18 18.70 -27.28 -13.33
CA ASN A 18 19.88 -26.41 -13.21
C ASN A 18 19.97 -25.70 -11.86
N GLY A 19 20.92 -26.14 -11.02
CA GLY A 19 21.16 -25.71 -9.62
C GLY A 19 21.59 -24.26 -9.42
N ALA A 20 20.94 -23.30 -10.09
CA ALA A 20 20.94 -21.90 -9.72
C ALA A 20 20.06 -21.70 -8.47
N ALA A 21 20.50 -20.84 -7.56
CA ALA A 21 19.67 -20.43 -6.43
C ALA A 21 18.36 -19.78 -6.93
N PRO A 22 17.20 -20.02 -6.28
CA PRO A 22 15.94 -19.43 -6.69
C PRO A 22 16.04 -17.90 -6.68
N LYS A 23 15.65 -17.26 -7.79
CA LYS A 23 15.62 -15.79 -7.89
C LYS A 23 14.59 -15.20 -6.92
N ARG A 24 14.88 -14.00 -6.39
CA ARG A 24 13.95 -13.25 -5.53
C ARG A 24 12.71 -12.87 -6.34
N LYS A 25 11.52 -13.13 -5.78
CA LYS A 25 10.26 -12.72 -6.39
C LYS A 25 9.91 -11.28 -6.01
N MET A 26 9.49 -10.48 -6.98
CA MET A 26 9.27 -9.04 -6.85
C MET A 26 7.83 -8.71 -6.46
N ILE A 27 7.63 -8.03 -5.34
CA ILE A 27 6.30 -7.54 -4.94
C ILE A 27 5.87 -6.44 -5.91
N LEU A 28 4.67 -6.52 -6.48
CA LEU A 28 4.12 -5.49 -7.36
C LEU A 28 2.85 -4.90 -6.75
N ASN A 29 2.83 -3.59 -6.55
CA ASN A 29 1.65 -2.85 -6.11
C ASN A 29 1.25 -1.82 -7.18
N ALA A 30 -0.04 -1.54 -7.29
CA ALA A 30 -0.53 -0.44 -8.11
C ALA A 30 -0.50 0.85 -7.29
N PHE A 31 0.23 1.85 -7.75
CA PHE A 31 0.34 3.14 -7.06
C PHE A 31 -0.68 4.12 -7.62
N VAL A 32 -1.74 4.34 -6.85
CA VAL A 32 -2.93 5.09 -7.24
C VAL A 32 -3.24 6.14 -6.18
N GLU A 33 -4.11 7.08 -6.51
CA GLU A 33 -4.65 8.07 -5.59
C GLU A 33 -6.08 8.35 -6.02
N MET A 34 -6.98 8.73 -5.10
CA MET A 34 -8.37 9.05 -5.44
C MET A 34 -8.51 10.44 -6.07
N CYS A 35 -7.73 10.67 -7.12
CA CYS A 35 -7.72 11.85 -7.96
C CYS A 35 -7.38 11.47 -9.40
N SER A 36 -7.48 12.45 -10.30
CA SER A 36 -6.80 12.38 -11.59
C SER A 36 -5.40 12.97 -11.48
N GLY A 37 -4.52 12.73 -12.46
CA GLY A 37 -3.20 13.39 -12.52
C GLY A 37 -2.27 13.15 -11.32
N HIS A 38 -2.30 11.95 -10.71
CA HIS A 38 -1.53 11.61 -9.50
C HIS A 38 -0.02 11.87 -9.62
N GLN A 39 0.64 11.20 -10.57
CA GLN A 39 2.09 11.34 -10.82
C GLN A 39 2.41 11.83 -12.24
N SER A 40 1.37 11.98 -13.08
CA SER A 40 1.49 12.38 -14.48
C SER A 40 0.41 13.42 -14.82
N PRO A 41 0.63 14.70 -14.51
CA PRO A 41 -0.40 15.74 -14.61
C PRO A 41 -0.75 16.06 -16.07
N GLY A 42 -2.03 16.34 -16.33
CA GLY A 42 -2.57 16.65 -17.66
C GLY A 42 -2.93 15.45 -18.54
N LEU A 43 -2.45 14.23 -18.22
CA LEU A 43 -2.65 13.02 -19.03
C LEU A 43 -4.10 12.51 -19.05
N TRP A 44 -4.97 13.02 -18.17
CA TRP A 44 -6.42 12.77 -18.21
C TRP A 44 -7.09 13.17 -19.52
N ARG A 45 -6.42 14.04 -20.31
CA ARG A 45 -6.86 14.44 -21.66
C ARG A 45 -6.62 13.37 -22.72
N HIS A 46 -5.78 12.36 -22.44
CA HIS A 46 -5.55 11.26 -23.36
C HIS A 46 -6.85 10.46 -23.53
N PRO A 47 -7.27 10.12 -24.76
CA PRO A 47 -8.58 9.51 -25.03
C PRO A 47 -8.80 8.16 -24.32
N ASP A 48 -7.72 7.41 -24.09
CA ASP A 48 -7.76 6.13 -23.38
C ASP A 48 -7.58 6.23 -21.86
N ASP A 49 -7.31 7.44 -21.33
CA ASP A 49 -7.26 7.63 -19.88
C ASP A 49 -8.67 7.70 -19.30
N GLN A 50 -8.85 7.06 -18.15
CA GLN A 50 -10.11 7.01 -17.40
C GLN A 50 -9.92 7.45 -15.94
N SER A 51 -8.77 8.06 -15.60
CA SER A 51 -8.48 8.48 -14.22
C SER A 51 -9.42 9.57 -13.72
N MET A 52 -10.04 10.35 -14.62
CA MET A 52 -11.09 11.32 -14.27
C MET A 52 -12.35 10.68 -13.67
N ASN A 53 -12.53 9.37 -13.82
CA ASN A 53 -13.65 8.63 -13.25
C ASN A 53 -13.41 8.26 -11.76
N PHE A 54 -12.43 8.85 -11.08
CA PHE A 54 -12.11 8.55 -9.67
C PHE A 54 -13.28 8.79 -8.68
N ASN A 55 -14.33 9.50 -9.08
CA ASN A 55 -15.56 9.69 -8.31
C ASN A 55 -16.57 8.55 -8.45
N ASP A 56 -16.31 7.60 -9.34
CA ASP A 56 -17.17 6.46 -9.63
C ASP A 56 -16.68 5.21 -8.87
N ILE A 57 -17.59 4.52 -8.17
CA ILE A 57 -17.24 3.31 -7.42
C ILE A 57 -16.92 2.14 -8.35
N GLU A 58 -17.59 2.05 -9.51
CA GLU A 58 -17.36 1.02 -10.52
C GLU A 58 -15.93 1.11 -11.08
N HIS A 59 -15.40 2.32 -11.26
CA HIS A 59 -14.01 2.56 -11.70
C HIS A 59 -13.00 1.83 -10.81
N TRP A 60 -13.13 2.00 -9.49
CA TRP A 60 -12.25 1.38 -8.51
C TRP A 60 -12.44 -0.14 -8.40
N VAL A 61 -13.69 -0.60 -8.44
CA VAL A 61 -14.01 -2.03 -8.39
C VAL A 61 -13.43 -2.79 -9.59
N GLU A 62 -13.58 -2.25 -10.80
CA GLU A 62 -13.05 -2.88 -12.01
C GLU A 62 -11.53 -2.82 -12.06
N LEU A 63 -10.91 -1.73 -11.59
CA LEU A 63 -9.46 -1.67 -11.43
C LEU A 63 -8.95 -2.73 -10.44
N ALA A 64 -9.58 -2.87 -9.28
CA ALA A 64 -9.17 -3.87 -8.29
C ALA A 64 -9.28 -5.31 -8.81
N LYS A 65 -10.33 -5.63 -9.57
CA LYS A 65 -10.51 -6.94 -10.24
C LYS A 65 -9.42 -7.18 -11.30
N THR A 66 -9.11 -6.16 -12.09
CA THR A 66 -8.06 -6.20 -13.12
C THR A 66 -6.69 -6.44 -12.49
N LEU A 67 -6.35 -5.70 -11.44
CA LEU A 67 -5.08 -5.85 -10.73
C LEU A 67 -4.96 -7.22 -10.06
N GLU A 68 -6.04 -7.72 -9.44
CA GLU A 68 -6.07 -9.05 -8.82
C GLU A 68 -5.89 -10.17 -9.86
N SER A 69 -6.52 -10.08 -11.03
CA SER A 69 -6.35 -11.07 -12.09
C SER A 69 -4.91 -11.11 -12.63
N GLY A 70 -4.22 -9.96 -12.62
CA GLY A 70 -2.80 -9.84 -12.91
C GLY A 70 -1.87 -10.41 -11.84
N GLY A 71 -2.35 -10.56 -10.61
CA GLY A 71 -1.55 -11.01 -9.46
C GLY A 71 -0.84 -9.89 -8.70
N PHE A 72 -1.31 -8.62 -8.82
CA PHE A 72 -0.80 -7.52 -7.99
C PHE A 72 -1.00 -7.81 -6.50
N HIS A 73 -0.02 -7.46 -5.68
CA HIS A 73 -0.04 -7.75 -4.24
C HIS A 73 -0.95 -6.79 -3.48
N ALA A 74 -0.92 -5.51 -3.86
CA ALA A 74 -1.79 -4.51 -3.26
C ALA A 74 -2.08 -3.35 -4.22
N MET A 75 -3.19 -2.66 -3.96
CA MET A 75 -3.37 -1.27 -4.34
C MET A 75 -2.78 -0.40 -3.22
N PHE A 76 -1.79 0.42 -3.56
CA PHE A 76 -1.24 1.44 -2.67
C PHE A 76 -1.90 2.76 -3.03
N ILE A 77 -2.83 3.21 -2.17
CA ILE A 77 -3.68 4.37 -2.36
C ILE A 77 -3.07 5.54 -1.58
N ALA A 78 -2.39 6.43 -2.30
CA ALA A 78 -1.88 7.69 -1.78
C ALA A 78 -3.02 8.62 -1.34
N ASP A 79 -2.67 9.64 -0.56
CA ASP A 79 -3.59 10.69 -0.16
C ASP A 79 -2.83 11.95 0.27
N VAL A 80 -3.46 13.10 0.04
CA VAL A 80 -3.04 14.40 0.51
C VAL A 80 -4.23 15.17 1.06
N LEU A 81 -4.02 15.91 2.14
CA LEU A 81 -5.07 16.71 2.79
C LEU A 81 -5.01 18.21 2.42
N GLY A 82 -4.15 18.55 1.47
CA GLY A 82 -3.91 19.92 1.02
C GLY A 82 -3.65 19.94 -0.48
N GLY A 83 -3.89 21.09 -1.12
CA GLY A 83 -3.55 21.29 -2.51
C GLY A 83 -2.09 21.75 -2.68
N TYR A 84 -1.59 21.61 -3.91
CA TYR A 84 -0.23 21.98 -4.31
C TYR A 84 -0.15 23.48 -4.66
N ASP A 85 0.01 24.32 -3.64
CA ASP A 85 -0.02 25.79 -3.74
C ASP A 85 1.34 26.49 -3.63
N VAL A 86 2.44 25.73 -3.71
CA VAL A 86 3.80 26.29 -3.60
C VAL A 86 4.19 27.03 -4.89
N TYR A 87 3.99 26.40 -6.05
CA TYR A 87 4.38 27.00 -7.33
C TYR A 87 3.51 28.24 -7.63
N LYS A 88 4.13 29.38 -7.92
CA LYS A 88 3.46 30.68 -8.10
C LYS A 88 2.62 31.12 -6.91
N LYS A 89 2.80 30.49 -5.74
CA LYS A 89 2.00 30.72 -4.53
C LYS A 89 0.49 30.63 -4.78
N SER A 90 0.08 29.73 -5.68
CA SER A 90 -1.31 29.56 -6.11
C SER A 90 -1.64 28.10 -6.39
N LEU A 91 -2.91 27.72 -6.15
CA LEU A 91 -3.45 26.42 -6.54
C LEU A 91 -3.76 26.32 -8.05
N ASP A 92 -3.78 27.43 -8.78
CA ASP A 92 -4.36 27.49 -10.12
C ASP A 92 -3.78 26.47 -11.10
N GLU A 93 -2.47 26.22 -11.05
CA GLU A 93 -1.79 25.24 -11.90
C GLU A 93 -2.20 23.80 -11.55
N ALA A 94 -2.31 23.49 -10.25
CA ALA A 94 -2.78 22.19 -9.81
C ALA A 94 -4.25 21.96 -10.19
N VAL A 95 -5.11 22.96 -9.98
CA VAL A 95 -6.54 22.89 -10.32
C VAL A 95 -6.76 22.71 -11.82
N ARG A 96 -6.06 23.48 -12.65
CA ARG A 96 -6.22 23.45 -14.10
C ARG A 96 -5.73 22.13 -14.71
N SER A 97 -4.60 21.62 -14.23
CA SER A 97 -3.96 20.42 -14.78
C SER A 97 -4.55 19.11 -14.25
N GLY A 98 -5.34 19.18 -13.17
CA GLY A 98 -5.80 18.02 -12.43
C GLY A 98 -4.69 17.37 -11.60
N ALA A 99 -3.63 18.10 -11.21
CA ALA A 99 -2.51 17.55 -10.45
C ALA A 99 -2.89 17.33 -8.98
N GLN A 100 -3.30 16.11 -8.64
CA GLN A 100 -3.82 15.74 -7.31
C GLN A 100 -4.95 16.66 -6.83
N TRP A 101 -5.75 17.16 -7.78
CA TRP A 101 -6.89 18.05 -7.53
C TRP A 101 -8.01 17.81 -8.54
N PRO A 102 -9.27 17.58 -8.12
CA PRO A 102 -9.70 17.30 -6.75
C PRO A 102 -9.14 15.95 -6.24
N VAL A 103 -9.17 15.73 -4.93
CA VAL A 103 -8.80 14.45 -4.30
C VAL A 103 -9.88 14.01 -3.29
N ASN A 104 -10.24 12.73 -3.32
CA ASN A 104 -11.21 12.11 -2.42
C ASN A 104 -10.54 11.25 -1.34
N GLU A 105 -11.27 10.96 -0.26
CA GLU A 105 -10.77 10.17 0.87
C GLU A 105 -10.54 8.69 0.49
N PRO A 106 -9.33 8.13 0.75
CA PRO A 106 -8.88 6.85 0.19
C PRO A 106 -9.53 5.59 0.78
N MET A 107 -10.12 5.64 1.98
CA MET A 107 -10.61 4.46 2.68
C MET A 107 -12.04 4.07 2.28
N GLN A 108 -12.88 5.05 1.91
CA GLN A 108 -14.32 4.85 1.72
C GLN A 108 -14.66 3.85 0.60
N VAL A 109 -13.82 3.77 -0.45
CA VAL A 109 -14.06 2.88 -1.59
C VAL A 109 -13.54 1.45 -1.37
N VAL A 110 -12.66 1.24 -0.38
CA VAL A 110 -12.01 -0.06 -0.15
C VAL A 110 -12.99 -1.19 0.16
N PRO A 111 -14.07 -1.02 0.96
CA PRO A 111 -15.04 -2.10 1.18
C PRO A 111 -15.68 -2.63 -0.11
N ALA A 112 -15.92 -1.78 -1.10
CA ALA A 112 -16.50 -2.20 -2.39
C ALA A 112 -15.48 -2.99 -3.21
N MET A 113 -14.24 -2.50 -3.34
CA MET A 113 -13.16 -3.23 -3.99
C MET A 113 -12.89 -4.57 -3.29
N ALA A 114 -12.92 -4.58 -1.96
CA ALA A 114 -12.69 -5.78 -1.15
C ALA A 114 -13.80 -6.82 -1.32
N ALA A 115 -15.05 -6.41 -1.52
CA ALA A 115 -16.15 -7.34 -1.79
C ALA A 115 -15.99 -8.04 -3.15
N ALA A 116 -15.44 -7.34 -4.14
CA ALA A 116 -15.21 -7.84 -5.50
C ALA A 116 -13.92 -8.67 -5.67
N THR A 117 -13.04 -8.69 -4.66
CA THR A 117 -11.71 -9.33 -4.72
C THR A 117 -11.48 -10.32 -3.57
N LYS A 118 -10.44 -11.16 -3.67
CA LYS A 118 -10.17 -12.28 -2.74
C LYS A 118 -8.78 -12.27 -2.10
N HIS A 119 -7.79 -11.63 -2.72
CA HIS A 119 -6.38 -11.71 -2.39
C HIS A 119 -5.70 -10.34 -2.30
N ILE A 120 -5.98 -9.43 -3.23
CA ILE A 120 -5.27 -8.15 -3.33
C ILE A 120 -5.41 -7.33 -2.03
N GLY A 121 -4.30 -6.75 -1.58
CA GLY A 121 -4.24 -5.84 -0.43
C GLY A 121 -4.67 -4.41 -0.76
N PHE A 122 -5.00 -3.64 0.27
CA PHE A 122 -5.33 -2.22 0.15
C PHE A 122 -4.52 -1.43 1.18
N GLY A 123 -3.43 -0.83 0.74
CA GLY A 123 -2.61 0.09 1.53
C GLY A 123 -3.19 1.50 1.43
N VAL A 124 -3.84 1.98 2.48
CA VAL A 124 -4.47 3.31 2.51
C VAL A 124 -3.59 4.31 3.24
N THR A 125 -3.42 5.50 2.66
CA THR A 125 -2.66 6.58 3.27
C THR A 125 -3.53 7.35 4.25
N VAL A 126 -3.08 7.49 5.50
CA VAL A 126 -3.75 8.34 6.50
C VAL A 126 -2.70 9.03 7.36
N SER A 127 -2.85 10.34 7.51
CA SER A 127 -1.92 11.20 8.26
C SER A 127 -2.13 11.12 9.77
N THR A 128 -1.02 11.04 10.52
CA THR A 128 -1.04 11.09 12.00
C THR A 128 -1.15 12.51 12.56
N THR A 129 -1.10 13.54 11.72
CA THR A 129 -0.96 14.94 12.16
C THR A 129 -2.29 15.61 12.54
N TYR A 130 -3.40 15.13 11.95
CA TYR A 130 -4.68 15.86 11.98
C TYR A 130 -5.87 15.03 12.51
N GLU A 131 -5.89 13.71 12.31
CA GLU A 131 -6.97 12.85 12.82
C GLU A 131 -6.58 12.22 14.18
N GLN A 132 -7.51 12.18 15.13
CA GLN A 132 -7.27 11.57 16.45
C GLN A 132 -7.07 10.04 16.38
N PRO A 133 -6.09 9.46 17.11
CA PRO A 133 -5.74 8.03 17.02
C PRO A 133 -6.89 7.10 17.39
N TYR A 134 -7.73 7.46 18.36
CA TYR A 134 -8.86 6.64 18.76
C TYR A 134 -9.89 6.46 17.61
N HIS A 135 -10.11 7.52 16.83
CA HIS A 135 -11.03 7.47 15.69
C HIS A 135 -10.45 6.64 14.53
N LEU A 136 -9.18 6.86 14.22
CA LEU A 136 -8.50 6.11 13.17
C LEU A 136 -8.38 4.61 13.52
N ALA A 137 -8.09 4.27 14.78
CA ALA A 137 -8.04 2.87 15.24
C ALA A 137 -9.36 2.12 14.96
N ARG A 138 -10.50 2.79 15.15
CA ARG A 138 -11.82 2.26 14.81
C ARG A 138 -11.98 2.04 13.31
N ARG A 139 -11.65 3.04 12.48
CA ARG A 139 -11.77 2.96 11.02
C ARG A 139 -10.90 1.84 10.44
N LEU A 140 -9.64 1.76 10.87
CA LEU A 140 -8.72 0.71 10.43
C LEU A 140 -9.15 -0.68 10.90
N SER A 141 -9.64 -0.84 12.14
CA SER A 141 -10.14 -2.13 12.63
C SER A 141 -11.35 -2.61 11.83
N THR A 142 -12.29 -1.70 11.55
CA THR A 142 -13.44 -1.99 10.69
C THR A 142 -13.00 -2.41 9.30
N LEU A 143 -12.06 -1.67 8.69
CA LEU A 143 -11.56 -2.00 7.37
C LEU A 143 -10.85 -3.35 7.35
N ASP A 144 -10.05 -3.66 8.36
CA ASP A 144 -9.37 -4.95 8.50
C ASP A 144 -10.36 -6.12 8.65
N HIS A 145 -11.47 -5.94 9.37
CA HIS A 145 -12.57 -6.92 9.42
C HIS A 145 -13.24 -7.11 8.05
N LEU A 146 -13.66 -6.01 7.40
CA LEU A 146 -14.39 -6.05 6.13
C LEU A 146 -13.54 -6.63 4.99
N THR A 147 -12.25 -6.32 4.98
CA THR A 147 -11.29 -6.82 3.98
C THR A 147 -10.78 -8.24 4.30
N LYS A 148 -11.14 -8.79 5.47
CA LYS A 148 -10.66 -10.06 6.02
C LYS A 148 -9.14 -10.09 6.20
N GLY A 149 -8.57 -8.99 6.68
CA GLY A 149 -7.14 -8.88 6.95
C GLY A 149 -6.33 -8.41 5.74
N ARG A 150 -6.92 -7.74 4.75
CA ARG A 150 -6.20 -7.23 3.57
C ARG A 150 -5.91 -5.74 3.63
N CYS A 151 -6.10 -5.12 4.78
CA CYS A 151 -5.80 -3.70 5.03
C CYS A 151 -4.30 -3.50 5.32
N GLY A 152 -3.72 -2.47 4.69
CA GLY A 152 -2.47 -1.84 5.09
C GLY A 152 -2.70 -0.37 5.40
N TRP A 153 -1.87 0.22 6.24
CA TRP A 153 -1.89 1.64 6.57
C TRP A 153 -0.54 2.26 6.23
N ASN A 154 -0.52 3.15 5.23
CA ASN A 154 0.61 4.02 4.95
C ASN A 154 0.59 5.21 5.91
N VAL A 155 1.48 5.16 6.90
CA VAL A 155 1.65 6.17 7.95
C VAL A 155 2.41 7.35 7.37
N VAL A 156 1.76 8.52 7.34
CA VAL A 156 2.38 9.77 6.88
C VAL A 156 2.19 10.88 7.90
N THR A 157 3.07 11.88 7.85
CA THR A 157 2.99 13.09 8.69
C THR A 157 2.47 14.31 7.92
N GLY A 158 2.16 14.16 6.62
CA GLY A 158 1.85 15.24 5.70
C GLY A 158 3.11 16.00 5.21
N TYR A 159 2.95 17.05 4.42
CA TYR A 159 4.02 18.00 4.05
C TYR A 159 3.47 19.29 3.40
N LEU A 160 2.21 19.30 2.98
CA LEU A 160 1.54 20.49 2.44
C LEU A 160 1.02 21.36 3.59
N ASP A 161 1.46 22.62 3.63
CA ASP A 161 1.03 23.60 4.64
C ASP A 161 -0.47 23.92 4.53
N SER A 162 -1.02 23.89 3.32
CA SER A 162 -2.45 24.09 3.05
C SER A 162 -3.36 23.14 3.84
N ALA A 163 -2.91 21.91 4.13
CA ALA A 163 -3.64 21.00 5.00
C ALA A 163 -3.72 21.51 6.44
N ALA A 164 -2.62 22.08 6.97
CA ALA A 164 -2.57 22.58 8.33
C ALA A 164 -3.54 23.76 8.54
N ARG A 165 -3.55 24.71 7.60
CA ARG A 165 -4.46 25.87 7.62
C ARG A 165 -5.93 25.48 7.62
N ASN A 166 -6.30 24.46 6.84
CA ASN A 166 -7.68 23.99 6.74
C ASN A 166 -8.10 23.07 7.90
N LEU A 167 -7.15 22.43 8.58
CA LEU A 167 -7.40 21.49 9.69
C LEU A 167 -7.11 22.10 11.07
N GLY A 168 -7.31 23.41 11.18
CA GLY A 168 -7.36 24.13 12.46
C GLY A 168 -5.99 24.47 13.06
N ARG A 169 -4.91 24.46 12.28
CA ARG A 169 -3.58 24.94 12.70
C ARG A 169 -3.23 26.21 11.93
N VAL A 170 -2.33 27.03 12.49
CA VAL A 170 -1.84 28.25 11.82
C VAL A 170 -0.87 27.90 10.69
N ALA A 171 0.00 26.94 10.93
CA ALA A 171 0.97 26.42 9.98
C ALA A 171 1.23 24.94 10.28
N GLN A 172 1.89 24.25 9.35
CA GLN A 172 2.34 22.90 9.57
C GLN A 172 3.36 22.82 10.73
N PRO A 173 3.24 21.87 11.67
CA PRO A 173 4.27 21.69 12.68
C PRO A 173 5.62 21.31 12.04
N GLU A 174 6.71 21.69 12.70
CA GLU A 174 8.06 21.40 12.24
C GLU A 174 8.26 19.90 11.95
N HIS A 175 9.09 19.61 10.95
CA HIS A 175 9.25 18.25 10.43
C HIS A 175 9.54 17.21 11.53
N ASP A 176 10.48 17.48 12.43
CA ASP A 176 10.85 16.53 13.49
C ASP A 176 9.78 16.42 14.59
N ASP A 177 9.09 17.52 14.90
CA ASP A 177 7.96 17.51 15.85
C ASP A 177 6.79 16.65 15.34
N ARG A 178 6.57 16.64 14.03
CA ARG A 178 5.55 15.75 13.43
C ARG A 178 5.91 14.28 13.60
N TYR A 179 7.18 13.92 13.50
CA TYR A 179 7.62 12.55 13.77
C TYR A 179 7.59 12.20 15.26
N ALA A 180 7.92 13.14 16.15
CA ALA A 180 7.76 12.93 17.59
C ALA A 180 6.29 12.67 17.98
N MET A 181 5.37 13.43 17.39
CA MET A 181 3.93 13.20 17.54
C MET A 181 3.49 11.86 16.94
N ALA A 182 4.01 11.49 15.76
CA ALA A 182 3.72 10.21 15.13
C ALA A 182 4.20 9.01 15.97
N GLU A 183 5.34 9.12 16.65
CA GLU A 183 5.83 8.08 17.57
C GLU A 183 4.84 7.80 18.70
N GLU A 184 4.33 8.84 19.36
CA GLU A 184 3.30 8.69 20.40
C GLU A 184 1.97 8.20 19.82
N TYR A 185 1.62 8.63 18.61
CA TYR A 185 0.46 8.15 17.87
C TYR A 185 0.52 6.63 17.68
N MET A 186 1.65 6.09 17.20
CA MET A 186 1.83 4.65 17.01
C MET A 186 1.71 3.89 18.33
N GLU A 187 2.22 4.44 19.43
CA GLU A 187 2.05 3.84 20.75
C GLU A 187 0.58 3.71 21.16
N VAL A 188 -0.21 4.79 21.00
CA VAL A 188 -1.66 4.76 21.24
C VAL A 188 -2.33 3.70 20.37
N MET A 189 -2.01 3.67 19.07
CA MET A 189 -2.57 2.71 18.12
C MET A 189 -2.26 1.26 18.53
N TYR A 190 -1.01 0.95 18.87
CA TYR A 190 -0.63 -0.39 19.31
C TYR A 190 -1.32 -0.77 20.61
N LYS A 191 -1.41 0.15 21.59
CA LYS A 191 -2.15 -0.09 22.83
C LYS A 191 -3.63 -0.41 22.55
N LEU A 192 -4.31 0.36 21.71
CA LEU A 192 -5.72 0.11 21.35
C LEU A 192 -5.90 -1.24 20.66
N LEU A 193 -5.08 -1.54 19.64
CA LEU A 193 -5.26 -2.72 18.77
C LEU A 193 -4.76 -4.03 19.39
N GLN A 194 -3.82 -3.96 20.34
CA GLN A 194 -3.16 -5.14 20.91
C GLN A 194 -3.46 -5.36 22.41
N SER A 195 -3.44 -4.28 23.22
CA SER A 195 -3.55 -4.40 24.68
C SER A 195 -4.98 -4.35 25.20
N SER A 196 -5.90 -3.69 24.49
CA SER A 196 -7.23 -3.42 25.00
C SER A 196 -8.14 -4.66 25.05
N TRP A 197 -7.92 -5.62 24.15
CA TRP A 197 -8.69 -6.87 24.07
C TRP A 197 -7.74 -8.08 24.05
N ARG A 198 -7.95 -9.03 24.97
CA ARG A 198 -7.24 -10.32 24.96
C ARG A 198 -7.60 -11.13 23.71
N THR A 199 -6.72 -12.01 23.24
CA THR A 199 -6.97 -12.79 22.00
C THR A 199 -8.17 -13.73 22.06
N ASP A 200 -8.64 -14.06 23.25
CA ASP A 200 -9.79 -14.91 23.56
C ASP A 200 -10.95 -14.13 24.23
N ALA A 201 -11.04 -12.82 24.00
CA ALA A 201 -12.05 -11.96 24.62
C ALA A 201 -13.47 -12.21 24.10
N VAL A 202 -13.62 -12.42 22.79
CA VAL A 202 -14.91 -12.73 22.15
C VAL A 202 -15.22 -14.21 22.35
N ALA A 203 -16.29 -14.51 23.10
CA ALA A 203 -16.63 -15.85 23.55
C ALA A 203 -17.73 -16.51 22.69
N LEU A 204 -18.72 -15.73 22.27
CA LEU A 204 -19.95 -16.21 21.61
C LEU A 204 -20.61 -17.40 22.35
N ASP A 205 -20.55 -17.40 23.68
CA ASP A 205 -21.11 -18.45 24.55
C ASP A 205 -22.63 -18.25 24.63
N ARG A 206 -23.35 -18.88 23.69
CA ARG A 206 -24.82 -18.83 23.60
C ARG A 206 -25.52 -19.43 24.82
N ALA A 207 -24.92 -20.46 25.44
CA ALA A 207 -25.52 -21.14 26.57
C ALA A 207 -25.51 -20.26 27.83
N ARG A 208 -24.42 -19.51 28.04
CA ARG A 208 -24.29 -18.56 29.16
C ARG A 208 -24.78 -17.15 28.83
N GLY A 209 -25.10 -16.85 27.57
CA GLY A 209 -25.47 -15.51 27.12
C GLY A 209 -24.30 -14.51 27.10
N ILE A 210 -23.06 -14.98 26.93
CA ILE A 210 -21.85 -14.14 26.97
C ILE A 210 -21.33 -13.96 25.54
N TYR A 211 -21.45 -12.73 25.00
CA TYR A 211 -20.83 -12.39 23.72
C TYR A 211 -19.31 -12.17 23.89
N THR A 212 -18.92 -11.34 24.86
CA THR A 212 -17.53 -11.01 25.21
C THR A 212 -17.32 -11.17 26.70
N HIS A 213 -16.18 -11.73 27.09
CA HIS A 213 -15.71 -11.80 28.47
C HIS A 213 -15.25 -10.41 28.97
N PRO A 214 -15.96 -9.78 29.92
CA PRO A 214 -15.62 -8.42 30.35
C PRO A 214 -14.24 -8.34 31.02
N GLU A 215 -13.78 -9.41 31.67
CA GLU A 215 -12.46 -9.49 32.29
C GLU A 215 -11.30 -9.58 31.28
N ARG A 216 -11.62 -9.66 29.98
CA ARG A 216 -10.68 -9.78 28.86
C ARG A 216 -10.69 -8.54 27.96
N VAL A 217 -11.36 -7.48 28.41
CA VAL A 217 -11.34 -6.14 27.80
C VAL A 217 -10.89 -5.15 28.87
N ARG A 218 -9.97 -4.25 28.51
CA ARG A 218 -9.44 -3.25 29.44
C ARG A 218 -9.16 -1.91 28.76
N PRO A 219 -9.29 -0.79 29.50
CA PRO A 219 -8.73 0.49 29.11
C PRO A 219 -7.22 0.40 28.88
N ILE A 220 -6.68 1.34 28.10
CA ILE A 220 -5.25 1.45 27.82
C ILE A 220 -4.54 2.49 28.68
N HIS A 221 -5.31 3.41 29.29
CA HIS A 221 -4.81 4.47 30.18
C HIS A 221 -3.56 5.19 29.64
N HIS A 222 -3.58 5.58 28.36
CA HIS A 222 -2.46 6.30 27.77
C HIS A 222 -2.55 7.77 28.16
N GLU A 223 -1.50 8.29 28.79
CA GLU A 223 -1.28 9.71 29.07
C GLU A 223 0.13 10.07 28.58
N GLY A 224 0.21 10.79 27.48
CA GLY A 224 1.46 11.20 26.83
C GLY A 224 1.56 12.70 26.66
N LYS A 225 2.55 13.16 25.89
CA LYS A 225 2.77 14.59 25.62
C LYS A 225 1.72 15.13 24.64
N HIS A 226 1.31 14.31 23.68
CA HIS A 226 0.45 14.69 22.57
C HIS A 226 -0.98 14.17 22.72
N PHE A 227 -1.19 13.03 23.39
CA PHE A 227 -2.46 12.34 23.48
C PHE A 227 -2.79 11.87 24.90
N SER A 228 -4.06 11.99 25.26
CA SER A 228 -4.67 11.37 26.44
C SER A 228 -5.83 10.50 25.98
N VAL A 229 -5.68 9.17 26.11
CA VAL A 229 -6.64 8.19 25.60
C VAL A 229 -6.88 7.10 26.64
N PRO A 230 -8.00 7.18 27.39
CA PRO A 230 -8.34 6.16 28.39
C PRO A 230 -8.60 4.76 27.80
N GLY A 231 -9.27 4.69 26.65
CA GLY A 231 -9.80 3.43 26.10
C GLY A 231 -11.06 2.94 26.86
N PRO A 232 -11.48 1.68 26.70
CA PRO A 232 -10.91 0.63 25.84
C PRO A 232 -11.10 0.92 24.34
N HIS A 233 -10.43 0.16 23.48
CA HIS A 233 -10.77 0.13 22.06
C HIS A 233 -12.19 -0.38 21.85
N ILE A 234 -12.94 0.23 20.95
CA ILE A 234 -14.37 -0.09 20.74
C ILE A 234 -14.60 -1.26 19.79
N CYS A 235 -13.59 -1.65 19.00
CA CYS A 235 -13.68 -2.79 18.09
C CYS A 235 -13.06 -4.05 18.70
N GLN A 236 -13.71 -5.20 18.49
CA GLN A 236 -13.11 -6.50 18.80
C GLN A 236 -11.90 -6.77 17.89
N PRO A 237 -10.95 -7.65 18.29
CA PRO A 237 -9.77 -7.97 17.51
C PRO A 237 -10.08 -8.36 16.05
N SER A 238 -9.48 -7.65 15.11
CA SER A 238 -9.55 -7.95 13.67
C SER A 238 -8.51 -9.00 13.26
N PRO A 239 -8.60 -9.59 12.04
CA PRO A 239 -7.70 -10.66 11.61
C PRO A 239 -6.20 -10.35 11.75
N GLN A 240 -5.79 -9.11 11.45
CA GLN A 240 -4.40 -8.67 11.59
C GLN A 240 -4.14 -7.94 12.91
N ARG A 241 -5.20 -7.49 13.61
CA ARG A 241 -5.22 -6.48 14.69
C ARG A 241 -4.62 -5.15 14.26
N VAL A 242 -3.31 -5.14 14.06
CA VAL A 242 -2.57 -4.02 13.48
C VAL A 242 -2.54 -4.26 11.97
N PRO A 243 -3.10 -3.39 11.11
CA PRO A 243 -2.94 -3.47 9.66
C PRO A 243 -1.45 -3.53 9.28
N VAL A 244 -1.11 -3.94 8.06
CA VAL A 244 0.28 -3.86 7.62
C VAL A 244 0.76 -2.41 7.69
N ILE A 245 1.83 -2.14 8.43
CA ILE A 245 2.36 -0.78 8.54
C ILE A 245 3.24 -0.50 7.33
N MET A 246 2.81 0.46 6.52
CA MET A 246 3.55 1.00 5.39
C MET A 246 4.03 2.42 5.73
N GLN A 247 5.13 2.87 5.13
CA GLN A 247 5.68 4.20 5.40
C GLN A 247 6.50 4.69 4.21
N ALA A 248 6.55 6.02 3.97
CA ALA A 248 7.20 6.61 2.78
C ALA A 248 8.27 7.69 3.07
N GLY A 249 8.64 7.91 4.34
CA GLY A 249 9.56 8.95 4.76
C GLY A 249 11.01 8.50 4.68
N THR A 250 11.77 9.14 3.79
CA THR A 250 13.20 8.88 3.55
C THR A 250 14.14 9.91 4.17
N SER A 251 13.60 10.92 4.88
CA SER A 251 14.40 11.85 5.69
C SER A 251 15.08 11.13 6.87
N ARG A 252 15.95 11.81 7.61
CA ARG A 252 16.61 11.21 8.79
C ARG A 252 15.58 10.73 9.83
N ALA A 253 14.64 11.59 10.21
CA ALA A 253 13.56 11.23 11.13
C ALA A 253 12.61 10.19 10.51
N GLY A 254 12.31 10.31 9.21
CA GLY A 254 11.51 9.33 8.47
C GLY A 254 12.11 7.93 8.46
N THR A 255 13.43 7.83 8.23
CA THR A 255 14.15 6.55 8.22
C THR A 255 14.21 5.93 9.62
N ALA A 256 14.42 6.74 10.65
CA ALA A 256 14.39 6.26 12.04
C ALA A 256 12.99 5.72 12.41
N PHE A 257 11.94 6.44 12.03
CA PHE A 257 10.56 6.03 12.24
C PHE A 257 10.21 4.75 11.45
N SER A 258 10.57 4.70 10.17
CA SER A 258 10.22 3.60 9.27
C SER A 258 10.95 2.31 9.63
N SER A 259 12.25 2.39 9.94
CA SER A 259 13.02 1.23 10.40
C SER A 259 12.49 0.64 11.71
N LYS A 260 11.89 1.46 12.57
CA LYS A 260 11.25 1.01 13.81
C LYS A 260 9.86 0.39 13.61
N HIS A 261 8.99 0.99 12.79
CA HIS A 261 7.57 0.63 12.71
C HIS A 261 7.12 -0.04 11.42
N ALA A 262 7.80 0.19 10.30
CA ALA A 262 7.29 -0.25 9.00
C ALA A 262 7.52 -1.75 8.77
N GLU A 263 6.56 -2.39 8.11
CA GLU A 263 6.67 -3.72 7.51
C GLU A 263 6.90 -3.61 6.00
N ALA A 264 6.47 -2.50 5.39
CA ALA A 264 6.89 -2.10 4.05
C ALA A 264 7.29 -0.61 4.02
N VAL A 265 8.41 -0.30 3.37
CA VAL A 265 8.87 1.09 3.18
C VAL A 265 8.85 1.42 1.71
N PHE A 266 8.11 2.46 1.36
CA PHE A 266 8.07 3.05 0.04
C PHE A 266 9.25 4.01 -0.15
N VAL A 267 10.02 3.81 -1.21
CA VAL A 267 11.13 4.70 -1.61
C VAL A 267 10.92 5.23 -3.03
N SER A 268 11.27 6.49 -3.25
CA SER A 268 11.26 7.12 -4.58
C SER A 268 12.63 7.68 -4.89
N GLY A 269 13.07 7.47 -6.12
CA GLY A 269 14.30 8.02 -6.68
C GLY A 269 14.29 7.82 -8.19
N HIS A 270 15.14 8.57 -8.90
CA HIS A 270 15.20 8.54 -10.36
C HIS A 270 16.06 7.39 -10.92
N SER A 271 16.76 6.66 -10.05
CA SER A 271 17.64 5.53 -10.40
C SER A 271 17.87 4.59 -9.21
N PRO A 272 18.30 3.34 -9.43
CA PRO A 272 18.57 2.43 -8.31
C PRO A 272 19.72 2.95 -7.42
N ALA A 273 20.76 3.53 -8.03
CA ALA A 273 21.87 4.14 -7.31
C ALA A 273 21.42 5.25 -6.34
N SER A 274 20.39 6.03 -6.71
CA SER A 274 19.83 7.08 -5.84
C SER A 274 19.12 6.52 -4.60
N CYS A 275 18.61 5.30 -4.66
CA CYS A 275 17.87 4.66 -3.56
C CYS A 275 18.77 3.79 -2.66
N ALA A 276 19.83 3.19 -3.21
CA ALA A 276 20.63 2.16 -2.54
C ALA A 276 21.12 2.55 -1.13
N ALA A 277 21.63 3.78 -0.97
CA ALA A 277 22.10 4.26 0.34
C ALA A 277 20.96 4.39 1.37
N GLY A 278 19.79 4.86 0.93
CA GLY A 278 18.59 4.94 1.77
C GLY A 278 18.08 3.57 2.19
N VAL A 279 18.01 2.62 1.25
CA VAL A 279 17.61 1.23 1.54
C VAL A 279 18.56 0.58 2.55
N LYS A 280 19.87 0.72 2.34
CA LYS A 280 20.89 0.24 3.28
C LYS A 280 20.69 0.84 4.67
N SER A 281 20.48 2.15 4.77
CA SER A 281 20.24 2.84 6.04
C SER A 281 18.99 2.33 6.77
N ILE A 282 17.89 2.10 6.07
CA ILE A 282 16.66 1.52 6.64
C ILE A 282 16.96 0.16 7.27
N ARG A 283 17.63 -0.72 6.52
CA ARG A 283 17.98 -2.08 6.98
C ARG A 283 18.93 -2.06 8.18
N GLU A 284 19.96 -1.21 8.16
CA GLU A 284 20.89 -1.06 9.28
C GLU A 284 20.22 -0.51 10.55
N GLN A 285 19.30 0.45 10.42
CA GLN A 285 18.56 0.99 11.55
C GLN A 285 17.53 -0.01 12.10
N ALA A 286 16.91 -0.82 11.25
CA ALA A 286 16.00 -1.89 11.69
C ALA A 286 16.75 -2.89 12.60
N ALA A 287 17.97 -3.28 12.20
CA ALA A 287 18.82 -4.14 13.01
C ALA A 287 19.19 -3.50 14.37
N LYS A 288 19.44 -2.18 14.41
CA LYS A 288 19.68 -1.44 15.67
C LYS A 288 18.45 -1.42 16.59
N HIS A 289 17.25 -1.50 16.02
CA HIS A 289 16.01 -1.67 16.78
C HIS A 289 15.72 -3.13 17.20
N GLY A 290 16.63 -4.07 16.88
CA GLY A 290 16.46 -5.49 17.17
C GLY A 290 15.48 -6.20 16.25
N ARG A 291 15.17 -5.59 15.09
CA ARG A 291 14.30 -6.17 14.06
C ARG A 291 15.11 -6.89 12.99
N ASP A 292 14.54 -7.92 12.40
CA ASP A 292 15.04 -8.49 11.15
C ASP A 292 14.94 -7.44 10.04
N ALA A 293 16.08 -7.07 9.46
CA ALA A 293 16.15 -6.15 8.35
C ALA A 293 15.36 -6.61 7.11
N ARG A 294 15.11 -7.92 6.96
CA ARG A 294 14.32 -8.51 5.87
C ARG A 294 12.83 -8.67 6.19
N ALA A 295 12.42 -8.42 7.44
CA ALA A 295 11.02 -8.24 7.79
C ALA A 295 10.44 -6.93 7.21
N ILE A 296 11.31 -5.97 6.84
CA ILE A 296 10.93 -4.75 6.14
C ILE A 296 11.07 -4.95 4.62
N LYS A 297 9.95 -4.89 3.91
CA LYS A 297 9.92 -4.93 2.44
C LYS A 297 10.11 -3.53 1.88
N VAL A 298 11.17 -3.31 1.11
CA VAL A 298 11.46 -1.99 0.52
C VAL A 298 10.93 -1.96 -0.91
N ILE A 299 9.99 -1.06 -1.19
CA ILE A 299 9.23 -1.00 -2.43
C ILE A 299 9.58 0.30 -3.15
N ALA A 300 10.15 0.24 -4.36
CA ALA A 300 10.51 1.42 -5.14
C ALA A 300 9.35 1.91 -6.02
N LYS A 301 9.20 3.22 -6.22
CA LYS A 301 8.30 3.74 -7.26
C LYS A 301 8.98 3.68 -8.62
N VAL A 302 8.25 3.19 -9.61
CA VAL A 302 8.57 3.32 -11.03
C VAL A 302 7.32 3.66 -11.83
N CYS A 303 7.47 4.43 -12.90
CA CYS A 303 6.48 4.55 -13.97
C CYS A 303 6.96 3.71 -15.16
N ILE A 304 6.07 2.93 -15.77
CA ILE A 304 6.43 2.01 -16.86
C ILE A 304 5.57 2.33 -18.08
N VAL A 305 6.21 2.50 -19.24
CA VAL A 305 5.54 2.58 -20.54
C VAL A 305 6.04 1.43 -21.42
N LEU A 306 5.14 0.47 -21.69
CA LEU A 306 5.45 -0.77 -22.40
C LEU A 306 4.96 -0.72 -23.85
N GLY A 307 5.75 -1.29 -24.74
CA GLY A 307 5.35 -1.63 -26.10
C GLY A 307 5.86 -3.01 -26.47
N ARG A 308 5.24 -3.68 -27.45
CA ARG A 308 5.75 -4.96 -27.97
C ARG A 308 7.08 -4.81 -28.68
N THR A 309 7.37 -3.59 -29.14
CA THR A 309 8.66 -3.19 -29.69
C THR A 309 9.14 -1.91 -29.00
N GLN A 310 10.45 -1.66 -29.02
CA GLN A 310 11.02 -0.44 -28.45
C GLN A 310 10.42 0.82 -29.09
N ALA A 311 10.25 0.83 -30.42
CA ALA A 311 9.65 1.94 -31.16
C ALA A 311 8.16 2.18 -30.80
N GLU A 312 7.43 1.13 -30.41
CA GLU A 312 6.06 1.28 -29.89
C GLU A 312 6.06 1.93 -28.51
N ALA A 313 6.93 1.48 -27.60
CA ALA A 313 7.04 2.04 -26.26
C ALA A 313 7.42 3.53 -26.29
N GLU A 314 8.41 3.89 -27.12
CA GLU A 314 8.85 5.27 -27.33
C GLU A 314 7.75 6.14 -27.94
N ARG A 315 7.00 5.61 -28.91
CA ARG A 315 5.86 6.31 -29.50
C ARG A 315 4.77 6.57 -28.46
N LYS A 316 4.38 5.56 -27.67
CA LYS A 316 3.41 5.72 -26.57
C LYS A 316 3.88 6.76 -25.57
N TYR A 317 5.16 6.72 -25.17
CA TYR A 317 5.70 7.69 -24.22
C TYR A 317 5.68 9.12 -24.78
N ALA A 318 6.09 9.31 -26.04
CA ALA A 318 6.05 10.62 -26.70
C ALA A 318 4.62 11.15 -26.82
N GLU A 319 3.66 10.27 -27.13
CA GLU A 319 2.23 10.59 -27.14
C GLU A 319 1.75 11.02 -25.74
N TYR A 320 2.00 10.23 -24.69
CA TYR A 320 1.63 10.59 -23.31
C TYR A 320 2.22 11.91 -22.87
N ALA A 321 3.52 12.13 -23.15
CA ALA A 321 4.20 13.37 -22.81
C ALA A 321 3.60 14.59 -23.55
N SER A 322 3.05 14.40 -24.75
CA SER A 322 2.37 15.48 -25.50
C SER A 322 1.06 15.95 -24.84
N TYR A 323 0.41 15.10 -24.03
CA TYR A 323 -0.74 15.44 -23.19
C TYR A 323 -0.35 15.97 -21.81
N GLY A 324 0.95 16.01 -21.49
CA GLY A 324 1.45 16.55 -20.24
C GLY A 324 1.10 18.01 -19.99
N ASP A 325 1.01 18.38 -18.72
CA ASP A 325 0.88 19.77 -18.29
C ASP A 325 2.11 20.24 -17.52
N VAL A 326 2.81 21.24 -18.08
CA VAL A 326 4.02 21.82 -17.50
C VAL A 326 3.72 22.52 -16.16
N GLY A 327 2.61 23.26 -16.08
CA GLY A 327 2.23 23.97 -14.87
C GLY A 327 1.91 23.01 -13.74
N GLY A 328 1.16 21.94 -14.03
CA GLY A 328 0.87 20.84 -13.11
C GLY A 328 2.13 20.13 -12.64
N ALA A 329 3.08 19.84 -13.54
CA ALA A 329 4.35 19.21 -13.17
C ALA A 329 5.16 20.09 -12.21
N LEU A 330 5.20 21.40 -12.43
CA LEU A 330 5.86 22.36 -11.53
C LEU A 330 5.10 22.56 -10.22
N ALA A 331 3.77 22.50 -10.22
CA ALA A 331 2.96 22.52 -9.01
C ALA A 331 3.26 21.30 -8.12
N LEU A 332 3.27 20.10 -8.70
CA LEU A 332 3.66 18.87 -8.00
C LEU A 332 5.08 18.97 -7.46
N PHE A 333 6.04 19.40 -8.28
CA PHE A 333 7.42 19.61 -7.85
C PHE A 333 7.50 20.55 -6.65
N GLY A 334 6.84 21.70 -6.73
CA GLY A 334 6.82 22.68 -5.66
C GLY A 334 6.25 22.13 -4.36
N GLY A 335 5.16 21.37 -4.41
CA GLY A 335 4.62 20.73 -3.21
C GLY A 335 5.52 19.63 -2.64
N TRP A 336 6.14 18.81 -3.49
CA TRP A 336 7.02 17.72 -3.03
C TRP A 336 8.32 18.22 -2.40
N THR A 337 8.88 19.31 -2.92
CA THR A 337 10.21 19.79 -2.51
C THR A 337 10.16 21.06 -1.67
N GLY A 338 9.02 21.77 -1.66
CA GLY A 338 8.89 23.11 -1.08
C GLY A 338 9.55 24.22 -1.91
N TYR A 339 9.94 23.94 -3.16
CA TYR A 339 10.64 24.93 -4.01
C TYR A 339 9.69 25.55 -5.03
N ASP A 340 9.51 26.87 -4.95
CA ASP A 340 8.77 27.61 -5.96
C ASP A 340 9.64 27.84 -7.20
N MET A 341 9.30 27.15 -8.30
CA MET A 341 10.01 27.30 -9.57
C MET A 341 9.71 28.63 -10.27
N ASP A 342 8.76 29.44 -9.78
CA ASP A 342 8.48 30.78 -10.30
C ASP A 342 9.57 31.79 -9.93
N GLU A 343 10.38 31.49 -8.90
CA GLU A 343 11.52 32.32 -8.49
C GLU A 343 12.68 32.30 -9.51
N TYR A 344 12.66 31.37 -10.49
CA TYR A 344 13.72 31.18 -11.48
C TYR A 344 13.29 31.62 -12.88
N GLY A 345 14.24 32.19 -13.62
CA GLY A 345 14.03 32.61 -15.01
C GLY A 345 13.69 31.42 -15.93
N ASP A 346 12.91 31.66 -16.99
CA ASP A 346 12.51 30.61 -17.96
C ASP A 346 13.71 29.92 -18.62
N ASP A 347 14.76 30.68 -18.89
CA ASP A 347 16.02 30.21 -19.46
C ASP A 347 17.13 30.05 -18.42
N GLU A 348 16.83 30.11 -17.12
CA GLU A 348 17.85 29.95 -16.09
C GLU A 348 18.32 28.48 -16.03
N GLU A 349 19.62 28.26 -15.91
CA GLU A 349 20.18 26.92 -15.74
C GLU A 349 20.14 26.53 -14.25
N LEU A 350 19.25 25.61 -13.92
CA LEU A 350 18.94 25.20 -12.55
C LEU A 350 20.12 24.53 -11.82
N ARG A 351 21.14 24.04 -12.53
CA ARG A 351 22.40 23.57 -11.90
C ARG A 351 23.34 24.70 -11.47
N LEU A 352 23.08 25.95 -11.87
CA LEU A 352 23.93 27.11 -11.56
C LEU A 352 23.27 28.08 -10.57
N VAL A 353 22.05 27.78 -10.12
CA VAL A 353 21.31 28.62 -9.18
C VAL A 353 21.96 28.65 -7.80
N GLN A 354 21.75 29.75 -7.06
CA GLN A 354 22.42 29.96 -5.77
C GLN A 354 21.96 29.00 -4.66
N THR A 355 20.73 28.51 -4.72
CA THR A 355 20.17 27.61 -3.71
C THR A 355 20.83 26.24 -3.75
N ASN A 356 21.65 25.92 -2.74
CA ASN A 356 22.42 24.67 -2.66
C ASN A 356 21.56 23.40 -2.81
N ALA A 357 20.30 23.43 -2.35
CA ALA A 357 19.44 22.25 -2.34
C ALA A 357 18.84 21.92 -3.72
N ILE A 358 18.35 22.91 -4.46
CA ILE A 358 17.91 22.73 -5.86
C ILE A 358 19.10 22.34 -6.72
N ARG A 359 20.25 22.98 -6.51
CA ARG A 359 21.49 22.61 -7.22
C ARG A 359 21.85 21.15 -7.00
N SER A 360 21.85 20.68 -5.75
CA SER A 360 22.17 19.28 -5.42
C SER A 360 21.19 18.30 -6.07
N TYR A 361 19.89 18.61 -6.08
CA TYR A 361 18.88 17.80 -6.74
C TYR A 361 19.12 17.75 -8.27
N MET A 362 19.36 18.91 -8.90
CA MET A 362 19.63 19.02 -10.34
C MET A 362 20.96 18.38 -10.76
N GLU A 363 22.01 18.46 -9.94
CA GLU A 363 23.28 17.75 -10.17
C GLU A 363 23.09 16.23 -10.10
N GLY A 364 22.31 15.76 -9.12
CA GLY A 364 21.92 14.36 -9.02
C GLY A 364 21.20 13.89 -10.28
N LEU A 365 20.20 14.64 -10.72
CA LEU A 365 19.43 14.33 -11.93
C LEU A 365 20.32 14.39 -13.19
N GLY A 366 21.11 15.44 -13.35
CA GLY A 366 21.99 15.65 -14.50
C GLY A 366 23.07 14.57 -14.65
N LYS A 367 23.59 14.01 -13.56
CA LYS A 367 24.52 12.86 -13.61
C LYS A 367 23.89 11.62 -14.26
N HIS A 368 22.59 11.45 -14.11
CA HIS A 368 21.84 10.31 -14.64
C HIS A 368 21.20 10.63 -16.00
N GLN A 369 21.30 11.89 -16.44
CA GLN A 369 20.80 12.40 -17.70
C GLN A 369 21.86 13.28 -18.39
N PRO A 370 23.06 12.73 -18.69
CA PRO A 370 24.21 13.52 -19.14
C PRO A 370 24.02 14.15 -20.53
N LYS A 371 23.04 13.68 -21.30
CA LYS A 371 22.69 14.22 -22.63
C LYS A 371 21.83 15.48 -22.55
N VAL A 372 21.20 15.77 -21.41
CA VAL A 372 20.43 17.00 -21.24
C VAL A 372 21.40 18.17 -21.12
N GLY A 373 21.45 18.97 -22.19
CA GLY A 373 22.39 20.09 -22.29
C GLY A 373 22.15 21.16 -21.23
N LYS A 374 20.91 21.66 -21.14
CA LYS A 374 20.52 22.74 -20.21
C LYS A 374 19.26 22.34 -19.41
N TRP A 375 19.33 22.42 -18.09
CA TRP A 375 18.20 22.16 -17.19
C TRP A 375 17.51 23.48 -16.86
N THR A 376 16.51 23.85 -17.65
CA THR A 376 15.59 24.95 -17.31
C THR A 376 14.37 24.42 -16.56
N LYS A 377 13.54 25.30 -15.98
CA LYS A 377 12.28 24.88 -15.34
C LYS A 377 11.34 24.16 -16.32
N LYS A 378 11.36 24.53 -17.60
CA LYS A 378 10.60 23.83 -18.65
C LYS A 378 11.12 22.40 -18.85
N VAL A 379 12.43 22.22 -18.98
CA VAL A 379 13.04 20.89 -19.17
C VAL A 379 12.82 20.00 -17.94
N LEU A 380 12.89 20.59 -16.73
CA LEU A 380 12.52 19.89 -15.50
C LEU A 380 11.07 19.44 -15.53
N ALA A 381 10.13 20.34 -15.87
CA ALA A 381 8.72 20.00 -15.95
C ALA A 381 8.47 18.89 -16.97
N GLU A 382 9.05 19.01 -18.17
CA GLU A 382 8.99 18.01 -19.23
C GLU A 382 9.46 16.63 -18.74
N HIS A 383 10.52 16.58 -17.94
CA HIS A 383 11.03 15.35 -17.34
C HIS A 383 10.05 14.73 -16.33
N LEU A 384 9.29 15.55 -15.61
CA LEU A 384 8.37 15.13 -14.55
C LEU A 384 6.96 14.79 -15.06
N ILE A 385 6.59 15.23 -16.28
CA ILE A 385 5.24 15.08 -16.85
C ILE A 385 4.75 13.63 -16.84
N VAL A 386 5.63 12.66 -17.09
CA VAL A 386 5.29 11.23 -17.06
C VAL A 386 6.06 10.57 -15.92
N GLY A 387 5.36 10.30 -14.83
CA GLY A 387 5.90 9.54 -13.70
C GLY A 387 6.52 10.36 -12.57
N GLY A 388 6.57 11.69 -12.64
CA GLY A 388 7.02 12.56 -11.54
C GLY A 388 8.46 12.29 -11.07
N LEU A 389 8.71 12.38 -9.75
CA LEU A 389 10.06 12.20 -9.14
C LEU A 389 10.58 10.74 -9.09
N GLY A 390 9.94 9.81 -9.79
CA GLY A 390 10.32 8.38 -9.79
C GLY A 390 11.10 8.01 -11.06
N GLY A 391 11.71 6.83 -11.06
CA GLY A 391 12.27 6.26 -12.30
C GLY A 391 11.16 5.99 -13.32
N THR A 392 11.36 6.42 -14.57
CA THR A 392 10.44 6.13 -15.68
C THR A 392 11.12 5.23 -16.70
N ILE A 393 10.59 4.03 -16.90
CA ILE A 393 11.17 2.98 -17.72
C ILE A 393 10.31 2.81 -18.98
N VAL A 394 10.92 3.00 -20.15
CA VAL A 394 10.24 2.92 -21.46
C VAL A 394 10.88 1.83 -22.30
N GLY A 395 10.13 0.78 -22.64
CA GLY A 395 10.69 -0.30 -23.46
C GLY A 395 9.81 -1.52 -23.67
N THR A 396 10.44 -2.59 -24.15
CA THR A 396 9.81 -3.91 -24.28
C THR A 396 9.72 -4.61 -22.92
N PRO A 397 8.91 -5.68 -22.79
CA PRO A 397 8.84 -6.47 -21.56
C PRO A 397 10.21 -6.95 -21.06
N GLU A 398 11.08 -7.38 -21.97
CA GLU A 398 12.41 -7.88 -21.62
C GLU A 398 13.27 -6.76 -21.05
N ARG A 399 13.29 -5.59 -21.71
CA ARG A 399 14.07 -4.44 -21.26
C ARG A 399 13.57 -3.90 -19.92
N VAL A 400 12.25 -3.83 -19.75
CA VAL A 400 11.67 -3.40 -18.47
C VAL A 400 12.01 -4.42 -17.37
N ALA A 401 11.90 -5.72 -17.65
CA ALA A 401 12.28 -6.76 -16.69
C ALA A 401 13.78 -6.72 -16.33
N ASP A 402 14.67 -6.46 -17.30
CA ASP A 402 16.10 -6.26 -17.06
C ASP A 402 16.34 -5.08 -16.10
N GLU A 403 15.67 -3.96 -16.32
CA GLU A 403 15.78 -2.79 -15.44
C GLU A 403 15.23 -3.09 -14.05
N LEU A 404 14.07 -3.75 -13.91
CA LEU A 404 13.54 -4.12 -12.59
C LEU A 404 14.48 -5.09 -11.83
N GLU A 405 15.11 -6.05 -12.53
CA GLU A 405 16.13 -6.91 -11.93
C GLU A 405 17.34 -6.10 -11.47
N ARG A 406 17.83 -5.17 -12.29
CA ARG A 406 18.91 -4.25 -11.92
C ARG A 406 18.55 -3.42 -10.69
N TRP A 407 17.32 -2.93 -10.56
CA TRP A 407 16.88 -2.23 -9.35
C TRP A 407 16.93 -3.11 -8.10
N VAL A 408 16.50 -4.38 -8.21
CA VAL A 408 16.58 -5.34 -7.11
C VAL A 408 18.03 -5.63 -6.72
N GLU A 409 18.93 -5.76 -7.70
CA GLU A 409 20.35 -6.06 -7.46
C GLU A 409 21.12 -4.87 -6.89
N GLU A 410 21.00 -3.68 -7.49
CA GLU A 410 21.79 -2.49 -7.14
C GLU A 410 21.23 -1.77 -5.89
N ALA A 411 19.91 -1.67 -5.77
CA ALA A 411 19.28 -0.92 -4.67
C ALA A 411 18.77 -1.80 -3.53
N ASP A 412 18.82 -3.13 -3.67
CA ASP A 412 18.30 -4.12 -2.72
C ASP A 412 16.82 -3.91 -2.34
N VAL A 413 16.02 -3.51 -3.34
CA VAL A 413 14.56 -3.41 -3.19
C VAL A 413 13.91 -4.80 -3.27
N ASP A 414 12.73 -4.93 -2.68
CA ASP A 414 11.93 -6.15 -2.65
C ASP A 414 10.78 -6.13 -3.69
N GLY A 415 10.54 -4.98 -4.31
CA GLY A 415 9.46 -4.82 -5.28
C GLY A 415 9.21 -3.37 -5.69
N PHE A 416 8.07 -3.15 -6.35
CA PHE A 416 7.73 -1.91 -7.00
C PHE A 416 6.28 -1.45 -6.76
N ASN A 417 6.13 -0.16 -6.47
CA ASN A 417 4.90 0.59 -6.57
C ASN A 417 4.84 1.15 -8.00
N ILE A 418 4.01 0.56 -8.86
CA ILE A 418 3.88 0.96 -10.26
C ILE A 418 2.96 2.17 -10.35
N ALA A 419 3.53 3.35 -10.64
CA ALA A 419 2.78 4.53 -11.00
C ALA A 419 2.24 4.41 -12.43
N TYR A 420 1.06 4.96 -12.69
CA TYR A 420 0.48 5.00 -14.03
C TYR A 420 0.89 6.28 -14.79
N ALA A 421 1.08 6.15 -16.10
CA ALA A 421 1.04 7.28 -17.02
C ALA A 421 -0.43 7.60 -17.33
N ILE A 422 -1.16 6.59 -17.81
CA ILE A 422 -2.62 6.60 -18.00
C ILE A 422 -3.28 5.38 -17.33
N MET A 423 -4.53 5.51 -16.89
CA MET A 423 -5.27 4.46 -16.16
C MET A 423 -6.56 4.09 -16.90
N PRO A 424 -6.88 2.79 -17.10
CA PRO A 424 -6.21 1.60 -16.58
C PRO A 424 -5.04 1.09 -17.44
N GLN A 425 -4.79 1.67 -18.61
CA GLN A 425 -3.91 1.06 -19.63
C GLN A 425 -2.48 0.76 -19.13
N SER A 426 -1.89 1.61 -18.27
CA SER A 426 -0.55 1.33 -17.73
C SER A 426 -0.51 0.01 -16.94
N PHE A 427 -1.59 -0.30 -16.21
CA PHE A 427 -1.68 -1.53 -15.43
C PHE A 427 -1.99 -2.73 -16.31
N THR A 428 -2.88 -2.61 -17.30
CA THR A 428 -3.15 -3.71 -18.24
C THR A 428 -1.92 -4.04 -19.07
N ASP A 429 -1.15 -3.06 -19.52
CA ASP A 429 0.13 -3.28 -20.21
C ASP A 429 1.13 -4.07 -19.33
N VAL A 430 1.22 -3.75 -18.03
CA VAL A 430 2.05 -4.52 -17.09
C VAL A 430 1.55 -5.96 -16.97
N ILE A 431 0.24 -6.16 -16.88
CA ILE A 431 -0.37 -7.49 -16.74
C ILE A 431 -0.18 -8.34 -17.99
N ASP A 432 -0.40 -7.75 -19.16
CA ASP A 432 -0.44 -8.47 -20.43
C ASP A 432 0.96 -8.69 -21.02
N LEU A 433 1.90 -7.77 -20.75
CA LEU A 433 3.21 -7.78 -21.39
C LEU A 433 4.33 -8.10 -20.39
N LEU A 434 4.39 -7.43 -19.23
CA LEU A 434 5.53 -7.55 -18.31
C LEU A 434 5.42 -8.77 -17.38
N ILE A 435 4.27 -9.01 -16.75
CA ILE A 435 4.09 -10.12 -15.81
C ILE A 435 4.40 -11.50 -16.45
N PRO A 436 4.00 -11.80 -17.69
CA PRO A 436 4.39 -13.03 -18.38
C PRO A 436 5.91 -13.17 -18.50
N GLU A 437 6.61 -12.08 -18.80
CA GLU A 437 8.07 -12.07 -18.88
C GLU A 437 8.71 -12.29 -17.51
N LEU A 438 8.24 -11.61 -16.45
CA LEU A 438 8.74 -11.83 -15.09
C LEU A 438 8.51 -13.27 -14.60
N ARG A 439 7.36 -13.88 -14.94
CA ARG A 439 7.09 -15.31 -14.67
C ARG A 439 8.04 -16.22 -15.43
N ARG A 440 8.26 -15.97 -16.72
CA ARG A 440 9.23 -16.72 -17.55
C ARG A 440 10.63 -16.70 -16.95
N ARG A 441 11.01 -15.59 -16.31
CA ARG A 441 12.30 -15.41 -15.62
C ARG A 441 12.34 -15.95 -14.19
N GLY A 442 11.21 -16.39 -13.63
CA GLY A 442 11.09 -16.86 -12.26
C GLY A 442 11.20 -15.76 -11.19
N THR A 443 11.06 -14.48 -11.58
CA THR A 443 11.12 -13.30 -10.69
C THR A 443 9.75 -12.83 -10.23
N PHE A 444 8.68 -13.53 -10.62
CA PHE A 444 7.31 -13.29 -10.16
C PHE A 444 6.57 -14.60 -9.86
N TRP A 445 5.39 -14.51 -9.25
CA TRP A 445 4.58 -15.69 -8.93
C TRP A 445 3.64 -16.06 -10.08
N ASP A 446 3.43 -17.36 -10.31
CA ASP A 446 2.46 -17.90 -11.28
C ASP A 446 1.00 -17.70 -10.85
N GLY A 447 0.79 -17.41 -9.57
CA GLY A 447 -0.49 -17.07 -8.95
C GLY A 447 -0.23 -16.59 -7.52
N TYR A 448 -1.28 -16.26 -6.77
CA TYR A 448 -1.08 -15.85 -5.37
C TYR A 448 -0.41 -16.97 -4.55
N PRO A 449 0.55 -16.64 -3.67
CA PRO A 449 1.29 -17.64 -2.90
C PRO A 449 0.40 -18.43 -1.94
N PHE A 450 -0.77 -17.90 -1.59
CA PHE A 450 -1.69 -18.48 -0.62
C PHE A 450 -3.16 -18.39 -1.09
N PRO A 451 -4.05 -19.29 -0.62
CA PRO A 451 -5.46 -19.30 -1.01
C PRO A 451 -6.23 -18.07 -0.50
N PRO A 452 -7.45 -17.82 -1.00
CA PRO A 452 -8.34 -16.76 -0.49
C PRO A 452 -8.50 -16.80 1.03
N GLY A 453 -8.64 -15.62 1.65
CA GLY A 453 -8.77 -15.49 3.11
C GLY A 453 -7.43 -15.42 3.87
N THR A 454 -6.32 -15.29 3.13
CA THR A 454 -5.00 -14.95 3.64
C THR A 454 -4.88 -13.45 3.86
N THR A 455 -4.17 -13.02 4.92
CA THR A 455 -3.99 -11.59 5.22
C THR A 455 -2.90 -10.96 4.34
N LEU A 456 -2.91 -9.63 4.24
CA LEU A 456 -1.87 -8.88 3.52
C LEU A 456 -0.48 -9.14 4.12
N ARG A 457 -0.39 -9.21 5.46
CA ARG A 457 0.86 -9.52 6.16
C ARG A 457 1.41 -10.90 5.79
N GLU A 458 0.56 -11.92 5.73
CA GLU A 458 0.96 -13.26 5.28
C GLU A 458 1.50 -13.22 3.85
N THR A 459 0.78 -12.53 2.93
CA THR A 459 1.20 -12.36 1.53
C THR A 459 2.56 -11.66 1.39
N LEU A 460 2.79 -10.55 2.09
CA LEU A 460 4.04 -9.78 1.98
C LEU A 460 5.22 -10.45 2.68
N SER A 461 4.98 -11.11 3.81
CA SER A 461 6.03 -11.85 4.53
C SER A 461 6.38 -13.16 3.84
N GLY A 462 5.46 -13.74 3.06
CA GLY A 462 5.58 -15.09 2.52
C GLY A 462 5.43 -16.18 3.59
N VAL A 463 4.90 -15.85 4.77
CA VAL A 463 4.76 -16.77 5.91
C VAL A 463 3.29 -16.98 6.24
N ARG A 464 2.77 -18.17 5.90
CA ARG A 464 1.39 -18.55 6.27
C ARG A 464 1.26 -18.66 7.78
N GLY A 465 0.19 -18.08 8.32
CA GLY A 465 -0.08 -17.99 9.75
C GLY A 465 0.44 -16.71 10.41
N GLN A 466 1.33 -15.94 9.76
CA GLN A 466 1.86 -14.68 10.27
C GLN A 466 0.86 -13.53 10.13
N LYS A 467 -0.28 -13.64 10.83
CA LYS A 467 -1.36 -12.65 10.76
C LYS A 467 -1.08 -11.42 11.60
N LEU A 468 -0.33 -11.57 12.70
CA LEU A 468 0.02 -10.50 13.63
C LEU A 468 1.43 -9.97 13.32
N PRO A 469 1.79 -8.76 13.77
CA PRO A 469 3.17 -8.28 13.70
C PRO A 469 4.15 -9.31 14.29
N ALA A 470 5.33 -9.43 13.69
CA ALA A 470 6.40 -10.33 14.16
C ALA A 470 6.82 -10.01 15.59
N ASP A 471 7.42 -10.98 16.29
CA ASP A 471 7.76 -10.83 17.71
C ASP A 471 8.77 -9.70 17.98
N ASP A 472 9.60 -9.37 16.98
CA ASP A 472 10.56 -8.26 17.02
C ASP A 472 9.93 -6.87 16.74
N HIS A 473 8.70 -6.82 16.22
CA HIS A 473 8.00 -5.57 15.92
C HIS A 473 7.52 -4.88 17.21
N PRO A 474 7.64 -3.55 17.37
CA PRO A 474 7.25 -2.85 18.60
C PRO A 474 5.82 -3.14 19.09
N ALA A 475 4.87 -3.30 18.16
CA ALA A 475 3.48 -3.62 18.46
C ALA A 475 3.29 -4.99 19.17
N SER A 476 4.20 -5.95 18.98
CA SER A 476 4.09 -7.31 19.56
C SER A 476 4.07 -7.29 21.09
N ARG A 477 4.79 -6.32 21.69
CA ARG A 477 4.94 -6.13 23.14
C ARG A 477 3.64 -5.81 23.85
N TYR A 478 2.65 -5.32 23.11
CA TYR A 478 1.34 -4.94 23.60
C TYR A 478 0.30 -6.07 23.49
N LEU A 479 0.62 -7.18 22.81
CA LEU A 479 -0.35 -8.25 22.56
C LEU A 479 -0.76 -8.95 23.85
N TRP A 480 -2.02 -8.79 24.25
CA TRP A 480 -2.57 -9.47 25.41
C TRP A 480 -3.03 -10.90 25.03
N LYS A 481 -2.21 -11.90 25.36
CA LYS A 481 -2.52 -13.32 25.16
C LYS A 481 -3.19 -13.92 26.41
N PRO A 482 -3.97 -15.01 26.28
CA PRO A 482 -4.41 -15.81 27.43
C PRO A 482 -3.19 -16.40 28.15
N PRO A 483 -3.32 -16.71 29.46
CA PRO A 483 -2.30 -17.46 30.17
C PRO A 483 -2.10 -18.84 29.49
N PRO A 484 -0.89 -19.41 29.55
CA PRO A 484 -0.67 -20.75 29.02
C PRO A 484 -1.60 -21.75 29.71
N PRO A 485 -2.07 -22.79 28.99
CA PRO A 485 -2.89 -23.84 29.60
C PRO A 485 -2.14 -24.44 30.78
N ARG A 486 -2.83 -24.62 31.92
CA ARG A 486 -2.23 -25.29 33.08
C ARG A 486 -1.88 -26.73 32.68
N PRO A 487 -0.70 -27.26 33.05
CA PRO A 487 -0.38 -28.66 32.82
C PRO A 487 -1.48 -29.56 33.41
N GLU A 488 -1.98 -30.52 32.64
CA GLU A 488 -3.05 -31.45 33.06
C GLU A 488 -2.68 -32.33 34.28
N SER A 489 -1.45 -32.24 34.79
CA SER A 489 -0.93 -33.10 35.85
C SER A 489 -1.31 -32.73 37.28
N ALA A 490 -1.98 -31.60 37.53
CA ALA A 490 -2.35 -31.21 38.90
C ALA A 490 -3.76 -31.67 39.33
N THR A 491 -4.66 -31.98 38.39
CA THR A 491 -6.07 -32.27 38.74
C THR A 491 -6.39 -33.77 38.80
N LYS A 492 -5.56 -34.64 38.22
CA LYS A 492 -5.74 -36.10 38.30
C LYS A 492 -5.19 -36.74 39.59
N LEU A 493 -4.32 -36.06 40.35
CA LEU A 493 -3.90 -36.54 41.67
C LEU A 493 -4.90 -36.21 42.79
N ALA A 494 -5.76 -35.20 42.61
CA ALA A 494 -6.72 -34.78 43.63
C ALA A 494 -7.97 -35.69 43.73
N PHE A 495 -8.26 -36.51 42.72
CA PHE A 495 -9.43 -37.41 42.72
C PHE A 495 -9.11 -38.90 42.94
N ARG A 496 -7.84 -39.28 43.08
CA ARG A 496 -7.47 -40.65 43.51
C ARG A 496 -7.42 -40.84 45.03
N GLY A 497 -7.62 -39.77 45.80
CA GLY A 497 -7.67 -39.81 47.28
C GLY A 497 -9.07 -39.96 47.89
N LEU A 498 -10.14 -40.02 47.09
CA LEU A 498 -11.54 -40.01 47.59
C LEU A 498 -12.44 -41.11 47.00
N ALA A 499 -11.94 -41.97 46.12
CA ALA A 499 -12.69 -43.11 45.55
C ALA A 499 -12.60 -44.38 46.43
N GLY A 500 -12.67 -44.19 47.75
CA GLY A 500 -12.62 -45.26 48.73
C GLY A 500 -13.56 -44.97 49.89
N LEU A 501 -14.80 -44.58 49.60
CA LEU A 501 -15.96 -44.66 50.50
C LEU A 501 -17.24 -44.34 49.71
N ASN A 502 -18.24 -45.22 49.87
CA ASN A 502 -19.62 -45.14 49.39
C ASN A 502 -19.87 -45.52 47.92
N GLY A 503 -20.14 -46.82 47.74
CA GLY A 503 -20.92 -47.29 46.60
C GLY A 503 -22.41 -46.97 46.78
N VAL A 504 -23.07 -46.63 45.67
CA VAL A 504 -24.44 -47.05 45.37
C VAL A 504 -24.55 -47.14 43.85
N SER A 505 -24.92 -48.32 43.37
CA SER A 505 -25.34 -48.64 42.01
C SER A 505 -26.72 -48.04 41.70
N GLY A 506 -26.89 -47.44 40.52
CA GLY A 506 -28.20 -47.03 40.04
C GLY A 506 -28.17 -46.73 38.54
N GLY A 507 -28.50 -47.73 37.72
CA GLY A 507 -28.72 -47.57 36.29
C GLY A 507 -30.05 -46.89 35.98
N GLY A 508 -30.15 -46.34 34.77
CA GLY A 508 -31.40 -45.77 34.26
C GLY A 508 -31.22 -45.12 32.89
N SER A 509 -31.30 -45.93 31.84
CA SER A 509 -31.54 -45.47 30.47
C SER A 509 -33.00 -45.06 30.30
N VAL A 510 -33.28 -43.94 29.62
CA VAL A 510 -34.58 -43.74 28.94
C VAL A 510 -34.36 -42.99 27.63
N ASN A 511 -34.74 -43.66 26.54
CA ASN A 511 -34.97 -43.16 25.19
C ASN A 511 -36.31 -42.40 25.11
N GLY A 512 -36.45 -41.51 24.12
CA GLY A 512 -37.69 -41.46 23.32
C GLY A 512 -38.28 -40.09 22.94
N GLY A 513 -38.49 -39.92 21.63
CA GLY A 513 -39.49 -39.02 21.00
C GLY A 513 -38.94 -37.63 20.61
N GLY A 514 -38.83 -37.20 19.35
CA GLY A 514 -39.48 -37.63 18.10
C GLY A 514 -40.81 -36.89 17.90
N VAL A 515 -40.81 -35.73 17.22
CA VAL A 515 -41.98 -35.22 16.47
C VAL A 515 -41.54 -34.35 15.28
N ASN A 516 -42.10 -34.68 14.13
CA ASN A 516 -42.04 -34.02 12.82
C ASN A 516 -42.77 -32.66 12.80
N GLY A 517 -42.40 -31.81 11.83
CA GLY A 517 -43.18 -30.64 11.45
C GLY A 517 -42.67 -29.99 10.17
N ALA A 518 -42.95 -30.61 9.03
CA ALA A 518 -42.82 -30.01 7.71
C ALA A 518 -44.06 -29.18 7.38
N VAL A 519 -43.89 -27.97 6.84
CA VAL A 519 -44.88 -27.32 5.97
C VAL A 519 -44.14 -26.58 4.85
N SER A 520 -44.31 -27.10 3.64
CA SER A 520 -44.08 -26.44 2.36
C SER A 520 -45.38 -25.81 1.87
N VAL A 521 -45.35 -24.60 1.30
CA VAL A 521 -46.36 -24.14 0.34
C VAL A 521 -45.66 -23.36 -0.78
N ASN A 522 -45.93 -23.79 -2.01
CA ASN A 522 -45.58 -23.19 -3.30
C ASN A 522 -46.64 -22.17 -3.76
N GLY A 523 -46.23 -21.27 -4.66
CA GLY A 523 -47.10 -20.54 -5.60
C GLY A 523 -46.35 -19.33 -6.19
N HIS A 524 -45.63 -19.45 -7.32
CA HIS A 524 -46.05 -19.25 -8.73
C HIS A 524 -46.67 -17.88 -9.07
N GLY A 525 -46.07 -17.20 -10.06
CA GLY A 525 -46.66 -16.05 -10.76
C GLY A 525 -45.67 -15.32 -11.67
N HIS A 526 -45.87 -15.44 -12.99
CA HIS A 526 -45.07 -14.92 -14.11
C HIS A 526 -45.04 -13.39 -14.31
N GLY A 527 -44.05 -12.93 -15.10
CA GLY A 527 -44.15 -11.69 -15.89
C GLY A 527 -42.87 -11.39 -16.68
N ALA A 528 -42.93 -11.53 -18.01
CA ALA A 528 -41.86 -11.26 -18.98
C ALA A 528 -42.13 -9.96 -19.77
N GLY A 529 -41.06 -9.40 -20.36
CA GLY A 529 -41.05 -8.29 -21.33
C GLY A 529 -39.88 -7.35 -21.03
N GLY A 530 -38.86 -7.12 -21.86
CA GLY A 530 -38.73 -7.22 -23.31
C GLY A 530 -38.89 -5.83 -23.93
N HIS A 531 -37.78 -5.11 -24.17
CA HIS A 531 -37.65 -4.11 -25.24
C HIS A 531 -36.19 -3.70 -25.45
N GLU A 532 -35.67 -3.99 -26.65
CA GLU A 532 -34.49 -3.36 -27.28
C GLU A 532 -34.85 -1.97 -27.82
N LEU A 533 -33.83 -1.13 -28.02
CA LEU A 533 -33.54 -0.15 -29.10
C LEU A 533 -32.25 0.58 -28.62
N GLY A 534 -31.10 0.62 -29.29
CA GLY A 534 -30.82 0.76 -30.72
C GLY A 534 -30.41 2.22 -31.00
N GLY A 535 -29.12 2.52 -31.14
CA GLY A 535 -28.64 3.88 -31.43
C GLY A 535 -27.12 4.01 -31.52
N ASP A 536 -26.56 3.69 -32.70
CA ASP A 536 -25.19 3.98 -33.10
C ASP A 536 -24.96 5.49 -33.28
N VAL A 537 -23.85 6.01 -32.78
CA VAL A 537 -23.26 7.28 -33.24
C VAL A 537 -21.77 7.03 -33.53
N LYS A 538 -21.43 7.04 -34.82
CA LYS A 538 -20.07 7.13 -35.32
C LYS A 538 -19.57 8.56 -35.15
N ALA A 539 -18.39 8.72 -34.56
CA ALA A 539 -17.62 9.97 -34.60
C ALA A 539 -16.28 9.70 -35.29
N ASP A 540 -16.26 9.89 -36.60
CA ASP A 540 -15.02 9.96 -37.39
C ASP A 540 -14.45 11.38 -37.25
N GLY A 541 -13.29 11.49 -36.61
CA GLY A 541 -12.59 12.76 -36.41
C GLY A 541 -11.08 12.55 -36.36
N VAL A 542 -10.45 12.40 -37.52
CA VAL A 542 -8.98 12.38 -37.65
C VAL A 542 -8.46 13.79 -37.40
N VAL A 543 -7.77 14.00 -36.28
CA VAL A 543 -7.01 15.21 -35.98
C VAL A 543 -5.62 15.09 -36.62
N PRO A 544 -5.09 16.12 -37.31
CA PRO A 544 -3.78 16.04 -37.95
C PRO A 544 -2.66 15.91 -36.91
N ALA A 545 -1.71 15.00 -37.16
CA ALA A 545 -0.50 14.82 -36.36
C ALA A 545 0.33 16.12 -36.36
N SER A 546 0.30 16.85 -35.24
CA SER A 546 1.26 17.92 -34.96
C SER A 546 2.66 17.32 -34.71
N SER A 547 3.68 18.11 -35.00
CA SER A 547 5.11 17.78 -34.85
C SER A 547 5.38 16.93 -33.61
N ARG A 548 5.85 15.69 -33.80
CA ARG A 548 6.15 14.75 -32.71
C ARG A 548 7.12 15.40 -31.73
N TYR A 549 6.63 15.76 -30.56
CA TYR A 549 7.46 16.09 -29.42
C TYR A 549 8.28 14.84 -29.08
N VAL A 550 9.61 14.93 -29.19
CA VAL A 550 10.54 13.88 -28.77
C VAL A 550 11.23 14.41 -27.51
N PRO A 551 10.89 13.87 -26.33
CA PRO A 551 11.60 14.18 -25.09
C PRO A 551 13.11 14.03 -25.23
N ALA A 552 13.88 14.98 -24.71
CA ALA A 552 15.33 15.08 -24.91
C ALA A 552 16.15 13.87 -24.42
N TRP A 553 15.53 12.94 -23.66
CA TRP A 553 16.16 11.76 -23.06
C TRP A 553 15.80 10.43 -23.74
N LEU A 554 14.91 10.38 -24.74
CA LEU A 554 14.51 9.12 -25.37
C LEU A 554 15.53 8.55 -26.38
N ASP A 555 16.48 9.34 -26.90
CA ASP A 555 17.47 8.88 -27.89
C ASP A 555 18.66 8.09 -27.26
N GLY A 556 18.42 7.20 -26.30
CA GLY A 556 19.44 6.27 -25.84
C GLY A 556 19.02 5.34 -24.72
N GLY A 557 19.68 4.17 -24.66
CA GLY A 557 19.63 3.25 -23.54
C GLY A 557 19.78 3.98 -22.20
N PHE A 558 18.82 3.74 -21.30
CA PHE A 558 18.91 4.05 -19.88
C PHE A 558 20.07 3.29 -19.23
#